data_AF-A0AA95SNM0-F1
#
_entry.id   AF-A0AA95SNM0-F1
#
_cell.length_a   1.000
_cell.length_b   1.000
_cell.length_c   1.000
_cell.angle_alpha   90.00
_cell.angle_beta   90.00
_cell.angle_gamma   90.00
#
_symmetry.space_group_name_H-M   'P 1'
#
loop_
_entity.id
_entity.type
_entity.pdbx_description
1 polymer ?
#
loop_
_entity_poly.entity_id
_entity_poly.type
_entity_poly.pdbx_seq_one_letter_code
_entity_poly.pdbx_strand_id
1 'polypeptide(L)'
;MSTTSLILIYLTAALAISRLPMFRVYFSLCNTLIEKIIHVLAVVATREGKSNKIKLYKNGSGETTSIVNSKIQKVMIVYIGYTGTLLLAMGLFYLLSLNKFHFVIYFFIALMVISILLWIRNLFGILWALSFVALLAVPLYFRNELAIMHISIFLSSLILIQAIINAFQVIRQSFRTEGKQGALAKIARIPAIICGIALLGQSLYAAYFIFNEVLNFKVAMIRFELLEIIQIMEKFIT
;
A
#
# COMPACT_ATOMS: atom_id res chain seq x y z
N MET A 1 -26.20 2.62 2.28
CA MET A 1 -25.56 1.69 1.31
C MET A 1 -24.91 0.56 2.09
N SER A 2 -24.88 -0.69 1.59
CA SER A 2 -24.18 -1.78 2.29
C SER A 2 -22.66 -1.51 2.35
N THR A 3 -22.00 -1.86 3.46
CA THR A 3 -20.53 -1.80 3.63
C THR A 3 -19.77 -2.47 2.48
N THR A 4 -20.29 -3.61 2.03
CA THR A 4 -19.75 -4.36 0.90
C THR A 4 -19.81 -3.51 -0.37
N SER A 5 -20.90 -2.76 -0.57
CA SER A 5 -21.04 -1.84 -1.71
C SER A 5 -20.04 -0.70 -1.63
N LEU A 6 -19.79 -0.13 -0.44
CA LEU A 6 -18.78 0.93 -0.26
C LEU A 6 -17.36 0.43 -0.60
N ILE A 7 -16.96 -0.73 -0.07
CA ILE A 7 -15.62 -1.28 -0.34
C ILE A 7 -15.47 -1.65 -1.82
N LEU A 8 -16.51 -2.20 -2.45
CA LEU A 8 -16.51 -2.46 -3.89
C LEU A 8 -16.43 -1.17 -4.71
N ILE A 9 -17.11 -0.09 -4.28
CA ILE A 9 -17.01 1.23 -4.90
C ILE A 9 -15.57 1.75 -4.78
N TYR A 10 -14.95 1.68 -3.60
CA TYR A 10 -13.57 2.14 -3.39
C TYR A 10 -12.54 1.29 -4.11
N LEU A 11 -12.75 -0.02 -4.21
CA LEU A 11 -11.93 -0.90 -5.04
C LEU A 11 -12.06 -0.50 -6.52
N THR A 12 -13.29 -0.29 -7.01
CA THR A 12 -13.52 0.14 -8.39
C THR A 12 -12.91 1.52 -8.65
N ALA A 13 -13.06 2.46 -7.72
CA ALA A 13 -12.49 3.80 -7.80
C ALA A 13 -10.96 3.77 -7.78
N ALA A 14 -10.35 2.98 -6.89
CA ALA A 14 -8.91 2.78 -6.86
C ALA A 14 -8.41 2.15 -8.17
N LEU A 15 -9.14 1.19 -8.75
CA LEU A 15 -8.83 0.62 -10.05
C LEU A 15 -8.89 1.66 -11.17
N ALA A 16 -9.91 2.51 -11.18
CA ALA A 16 -10.06 3.61 -12.13
C ALA A 16 -8.92 4.64 -11.99
N ILE A 17 -8.60 5.04 -10.76
CA ILE A 17 -7.51 5.98 -10.44
C ILE A 17 -6.16 5.40 -10.85
N SER A 18 -5.93 4.10 -10.66
CA SER A 18 -4.72 3.41 -11.14
C SER A 18 -4.62 3.35 -12.68
N ARG A 19 -5.67 3.70 -13.43
CA ARG A 19 -5.62 3.84 -14.89
C ARG A 19 -5.43 5.28 -15.36
N LEU A 20 -5.86 6.27 -14.58
CA LEU A 20 -5.74 7.70 -14.94
C LEU A 20 -4.29 8.18 -14.85
N PRO A 21 -3.66 8.67 -15.93
CA PRO A 21 -2.20 8.85 -16.01
C PRO A 21 -1.63 9.80 -14.96
N MET A 22 -2.34 10.88 -14.60
CA MET A 22 -1.87 11.85 -13.62
C MET A 22 -1.98 11.32 -12.17
N PHE A 23 -3.16 10.84 -11.77
CA PHE A 23 -3.39 10.34 -10.41
C PHE A 23 -2.70 9.00 -10.15
N ARG A 24 -2.58 8.16 -11.18
CA ARG A 24 -1.90 6.86 -11.11
C ARG A 24 -0.52 6.99 -10.51
N VAL A 25 0.30 7.91 -11.02
CA VAL A 25 1.69 8.09 -10.56
C VAL A 25 1.72 8.53 -9.10
N TYR A 26 0.90 9.53 -8.75
CA TYR A 26 0.90 10.11 -7.40
C TYR A 26 0.56 9.05 -6.33
N PHE A 27 -0.45 8.24 -6.58
CA PHE A 27 -0.87 7.22 -5.63
C PHE A 27 -0.05 5.94 -5.70
N SER A 28 0.47 5.55 -6.88
CA SER A 28 1.33 4.37 -6.99
C SER A 28 2.61 4.52 -6.18
N LEU A 29 3.12 5.76 -6.04
CA LEU A 29 4.29 6.06 -5.22
C LEU A 29 4.11 5.65 -3.74
N CYS A 30 2.88 5.61 -3.23
CA CYS A 30 2.60 5.14 -1.88
C CYS A 30 2.95 3.66 -1.71
N ASN A 31 2.43 2.82 -2.62
CA ASN A 31 2.75 1.40 -2.65
C ASN A 31 4.24 1.17 -2.96
N THR A 32 4.81 1.94 -3.89
CA THR A 32 6.24 1.86 -4.21
C THR A 32 7.09 2.17 -2.99
N LEU A 33 6.77 3.22 -2.22
CA LEU A 33 7.51 3.55 -1.01
C LEU A 33 7.44 2.40 0.00
N ILE A 34 6.25 1.84 0.25
CA ILE A 34 6.07 0.69 1.16
C ILE A 34 6.93 -0.50 0.70
N GLU A 35 6.86 -0.86 -0.58
CA GLU A 35 7.66 -1.94 -1.17
C GLU A 35 9.16 -1.70 -0.96
N LYS A 36 9.64 -0.45 -1.17
CA LYS A 36 11.06 -0.11 -0.96
C LYS A 36 11.47 -0.09 0.51
N ILE A 37 10.60 0.32 1.43
CA ILE A 37 10.87 0.23 2.87
C ILE A 37 11.03 -1.24 3.28
N ILE A 38 10.11 -2.11 2.86
CA ILE A 38 10.19 -3.55 3.16
C ILE A 38 11.45 -4.15 2.56
N HIS A 39 11.80 -3.78 1.32
CA HIS A 39 13.05 -4.19 0.69
C HIS A 39 14.27 -3.75 1.52
N VAL A 40 14.28 -2.50 2.00
CA VAL A 40 15.36 -1.99 2.84
C VAL A 40 15.45 -2.75 4.17
N LEU A 41 14.31 -3.01 4.82
CA LEU A 41 14.25 -3.79 6.06
C LEU A 41 14.76 -5.22 5.85
N ALA A 42 14.40 -5.86 4.73
CA ALA A 42 14.88 -7.20 4.37
C ALA A 42 16.41 -7.22 4.15
N VAL A 43 16.97 -6.19 3.49
CA VAL A 43 18.43 -6.03 3.32
C VAL A 43 19.15 -5.87 4.67
N VAL A 44 18.57 -5.09 5.59
CA VAL A 44 19.15 -4.92 6.94
C VAL A 44 19.12 -6.25 7.69
N ALA A 45 18.01 -6.99 7.61
CA ALA A 45 17.85 -8.27 8.27
C ALA A 45 18.87 -9.33 7.77
N THR A 46 19.24 -9.30 6.49
CA THR A 46 20.25 -10.21 5.92
C THR A 46 21.71 -9.77 6.19
N ARG A 47 21.94 -8.69 6.95
CA ARG A 47 23.27 -8.19 7.38
C ARG A 47 24.27 -7.81 6.27
N GLU A 48 23.86 -7.73 5.00
CA GLU A 48 24.76 -7.48 3.87
C GLU A 48 24.80 -6.02 3.36
N GLY A 49 23.92 -5.13 3.83
CA GLY A 49 23.75 -3.80 3.23
C GLY A 49 24.40 -2.64 4.00
N LYS A 50 25.36 -1.93 3.37
CA LYS A 50 26.02 -0.72 3.92
C LYS A 50 25.39 0.62 3.52
N SER A 51 24.33 0.66 2.68
CA SER A 51 23.68 1.93 2.33
C SER A 51 22.24 1.75 1.85
N ASN A 52 21.29 2.26 2.62
CA ASN A 52 19.86 2.14 2.35
C ASN A 52 19.25 3.49 2.05
N LYS A 53 19.50 4.03 0.85
CA LYS A 53 18.83 5.23 0.37
C LYS A 53 17.72 4.83 -0.60
N ILE A 54 16.58 5.47 -0.49
CA ILE A 54 15.43 5.32 -1.41
C ILE A 54 15.36 6.58 -2.28
N LYS A 55 15.29 6.39 -3.59
CA LYS A 55 14.99 7.44 -4.57
C LYS A 55 13.65 7.13 -5.21
N LEU A 56 12.73 8.09 -5.16
CA LEU A 56 11.44 8.05 -5.85
C LEU A 56 11.50 8.91 -7.11
N TYR A 57 10.82 8.51 -8.18
CA TYR A 57 10.87 9.17 -9.49
C TYR A 57 9.47 9.53 -10.01
N LYS A 58 9.42 10.53 -10.91
CA LYS A 58 8.19 11.08 -11.52
C LYS A 58 7.42 10.09 -12.40
N ASN A 59 8.00 8.95 -12.73
CA ASN A 59 7.35 7.87 -13.49
C ASN A 59 6.63 6.85 -12.57
N GLY A 60 6.63 7.08 -11.25
CA GLY A 60 6.04 6.17 -10.26
C GLY A 60 6.96 5.02 -9.85
N SER A 61 8.22 5.01 -10.32
CA SER A 61 9.20 4.00 -9.90
C SER A 61 10.03 4.48 -8.70
N GLY A 62 10.64 3.51 -8.02
CA GLY A 62 11.56 3.75 -6.91
C GLY A 62 12.76 2.83 -6.97
N GLU A 63 13.92 3.35 -6.58
CA GLU A 63 15.19 2.63 -6.56
C GLU A 63 15.81 2.67 -5.17
N THR A 64 16.46 1.58 -4.80
CA THR A 64 17.25 1.46 -3.58
C THR A 64 18.73 1.39 -3.94
N THR A 65 19.60 2.02 -3.14
CA THR A 65 21.06 1.97 -3.34
C THR A 65 21.72 0.77 -2.66
N SER A 66 20.93 -0.18 -2.16
CA SER A 66 21.39 -1.33 -1.40
C SER A 66 22.25 -2.25 -2.28
N ILE A 67 23.46 -2.54 -1.82
CA ILE A 67 24.37 -3.49 -2.47
C ILE A 67 24.08 -4.87 -1.90
N VAL A 68 23.69 -5.81 -2.77
CA VAL A 68 23.49 -7.22 -2.44
C VAL A 68 24.38 -8.02 -3.37
N ASN A 69 25.16 -8.97 -2.85
CA ASN A 69 26.16 -9.68 -3.65
C ASN A 69 25.57 -10.93 -4.31
N SER A 70 24.70 -11.67 -3.61
CA SER A 70 24.10 -12.89 -4.14
C SER A 70 22.86 -12.63 -5.01
N LYS A 71 22.80 -13.28 -6.18
CA LYS A 71 21.61 -13.25 -7.07
C LYS A 71 20.38 -13.85 -6.39
N ILE A 72 20.54 -14.93 -5.62
CA ILE A 72 19.43 -15.62 -4.93
C ILE A 72 18.84 -14.71 -3.85
N GLN A 73 19.70 -14.04 -3.07
CA GLN A 73 19.25 -13.08 -2.06
C GLN A 73 18.53 -11.88 -2.69
N LYS A 74 19.00 -11.37 -3.84
CA LYS A 74 18.27 -10.31 -4.57
C LYS A 74 16.86 -10.75 -4.93
N VAL A 75 16.69 -11.99 -5.42
CA VAL A 75 15.36 -12.54 -5.74
C VAL A 75 14.50 -12.62 -4.48
N MET A 76 15.05 -13.16 -3.38
CA MET A 76 14.32 -13.28 -2.11
C MET A 76 13.91 -11.92 -1.55
N ILE A 77 14.79 -10.93 -1.54
CA ILE A 77 14.52 -9.58 -1.03
C ILE A 77 13.41 -8.90 -1.85
N VAL A 78 13.47 -9.01 -3.18
CA VAL A 78 12.43 -8.46 -4.06
C VAL A 78 11.10 -9.17 -3.84
N TYR A 79 11.11 -10.49 -3.68
CA TYR A 79 9.90 -11.26 -3.35
C TYR A 79 9.29 -10.83 -2.01
N ILE A 80 10.11 -10.69 -0.96
CA ILE A 80 9.69 -10.19 0.36
C ILE A 80 9.07 -8.80 0.26
N GLY A 81 9.63 -7.92 -0.59
CA GLY A 81 9.05 -6.60 -0.88
C GLY A 81 7.60 -6.70 -1.33
N TYR A 82 7.33 -7.49 -2.37
CA TYR A 82 5.98 -7.65 -2.90
C TYR A 82 5.03 -8.34 -1.92
N THR A 83 5.45 -9.46 -1.30
CA THR A 83 4.65 -10.18 -0.31
C THR A 83 4.34 -9.31 0.91
N GLY A 84 5.31 -8.56 1.41
CA GLY A 84 5.11 -7.68 2.56
C GLY A 84 4.14 -6.54 2.25
N THR A 85 4.12 -6.02 1.03
CA THR A 85 3.16 -4.99 0.61
C THR A 85 1.72 -5.52 0.66
N LEU A 86 1.54 -6.78 0.26
CA LEU A 86 0.25 -7.47 0.31
C LEU A 86 -0.19 -7.78 1.75
N LEU A 87 0.72 -8.25 2.60
CA LEU A 87 0.45 -8.46 4.03
C LEU A 87 0.06 -7.16 4.73
N LEU A 88 0.72 -6.05 4.37
CA LEU A 88 0.36 -4.73 4.87
C LEU A 88 -1.05 -4.33 4.41
N ALA A 89 -1.42 -4.59 3.16
CA ALA A 89 -2.79 -4.36 2.68
C ALA A 89 -3.81 -5.15 3.53
N MET A 90 -3.56 -6.42 3.80
CA MET A 90 -4.42 -7.25 4.67
C MET A 90 -4.50 -6.66 6.09
N GLY A 91 -3.37 -6.24 6.66
CA GLY A 91 -3.32 -5.58 7.97
C GLY A 91 -4.13 -4.29 8.01
N LEU A 92 -4.08 -3.47 6.96
CA LEU A 92 -4.90 -2.25 6.86
C LEU A 92 -6.39 -2.59 6.83
N PHE A 93 -6.81 -3.58 6.02
CA PHE A 93 -8.21 -4.02 6.01
C PHE A 93 -8.67 -4.62 7.33
N TYR A 94 -7.78 -5.29 8.07
CA TYR A 94 -8.07 -5.74 9.43
C TYR A 94 -8.24 -4.57 10.40
N LEU A 95 -7.43 -3.51 10.30
CA LEU A 95 -7.64 -2.28 11.07
C LEU A 95 -8.99 -1.62 10.73
N LEU A 96 -9.39 -1.67 9.45
CA LEU A 96 -10.72 -1.22 9.04
C LEU A 96 -11.80 -2.09 9.67
N SER A 97 -11.67 -3.43 9.70
CA SER A 97 -12.65 -4.33 10.33
C SER A 97 -12.89 -4.02 11.82
N LEU A 98 -11.87 -3.48 12.50
CA LEU A 98 -11.91 -3.01 13.88
C LEU A 98 -12.38 -1.54 14.07
N ASN A 99 -12.85 -0.86 13.02
CA ASN A 99 -13.19 0.58 13.00
C ASN A 99 -12.03 1.52 13.40
N LYS A 100 -10.78 1.10 13.24
CA LYS A 100 -9.60 1.89 13.61
C LYS A 100 -9.14 2.78 12.43
N PHE A 101 -10.06 3.57 11.88
CA PHE A 101 -9.80 4.42 10.70
C PHE A 101 -8.67 5.44 10.95
N HIS A 102 -8.62 6.02 12.15
CA HIS A 102 -7.56 6.93 12.55
C HIS A 102 -6.17 6.30 12.52
N PHE A 103 -6.06 5.04 12.96
CA PHE A 103 -4.78 4.32 12.98
C PHE A 103 -4.25 4.11 11.56
N VAL A 104 -5.12 3.92 10.57
CA VAL A 104 -4.72 3.85 9.16
C VAL A 104 -4.08 5.17 8.74
N ILE A 105 -4.72 6.32 9.00
CA ILE A 105 -4.15 7.63 8.65
C ILE A 105 -2.83 7.89 9.38
N TYR A 106 -2.78 7.66 10.70
CA TYR A 106 -1.56 7.83 11.48
C TYR A 106 -0.44 6.94 11.01
N PHE A 107 -0.75 5.69 10.63
CA PHE A 107 0.23 4.78 10.06
C PHE A 107 0.86 5.36 8.79
N PHE A 108 0.06 5.88 7.85
CA PHE A 108 0.60 6.48 6.63
C PHE A 108 1.38 7.77 6.88
N ILE A 109 0.90 8.64 7.78
CA ILE A 109 1.64 9.86 8.16
C ILE A 109 2.99 9.49 8.77
N ALA A 110 3.00 8.58 9.75
CA ALA A 110 4.22 8.12 10.39
C ALA A 110 5.18 7.48 9.38
N LEU A 111 4.66 6.62 8.49
CA LEU A 111 5.44 5.98 7.43
C LEU A 111 6.10 7.02 6.51
N MET A 112 5.38 8.06 6.09
CA MET A 112 5.94 9.14 5.25
C MET A 112 7.01 9.95 6.00
N VAL A 113 6.73 10.38 7.23
CA VAL A 113 7.65 11.19 8.03
C VAL A 113 8.94 10.44 8.33
N ILE A 114 8.82 9.20 8.80
CA ILE A 114 9.99 8.33 9.07
C ILE A 114 10.77 8.08 7.77
N SER A 115 10.07 7.90 6.65
CA SER A 115 10.72 7.71 5.35
C SER A 115 11.53 8.91 4.89
N ILE A 116 11.01 10.13 5.08
CA ILE A 116 11.74 11.37 4.78
C ILE A 116 13.01 11.45 5.63
N LEU A 117 12.93 11.14 6.93
CA LEU A 117 14.05 11.26 7.86
C LEU A 117 15.15 10.22 7.60
N LEU A 118 14.76 8.96 7.41
CA LEU A 118 15.69 7.83 7.37
C LEU A 118 16.16 7.51 5.94
N TRP A 119 15.24 7.44 4.98
CA TRP A 119 15.50 6.72 3.72
C TRP A 119 15.45 7.57 2.46
N ILE A 120 14.50 8.50 2.32
CA ILE A 120 14.30 9.27 1.09
C ILE A 120 15.43 10.29 0.92
N ARG A 121 16.20 10.20 -0.16
CA ARG A 121 17.33 11.11 -0.46
C ARG A 121 17.19 11.80 -1.82
N ASN A 122 15.96 12.01 -2.28
CA ASN A 122 15.66 12.76 -3.52
C ASN A 122 14.63 13.86 -3.24
N LEU A 123 14.84 15.07 -3.77
CA LEU A 123 13.96 16.22 -3.63
C LEU A 123 12.52 15.90 -4.06
N PHE A 124 12.34 15.21 -5.19
CA PHE A 124 10.99 14.83 -5.65
C PHE A 124 10.26 13.94 -4.64
N GLY A 125 10.95 12.96 -4.06
CA GLY A 125 10.36 12.06 -3.06
C GLY A 125 9.99 12.79 -1.78
N ILE A 126 10.82 13.76 -1.35
CA ILE A 126 10.54 14.59 -0.17
C ILE A 126 9.32 15.46 -0.40
N LEU A 127 9.26 16.19 -1.53
CA LEU A 127 8.11 17.04 -1.86
C LEU A 127 6.81 16.25 -1.97
N TRP A 128 6.86 15.09 -2.62
CA TRP A 128 5.71 14.19 -2.73
C TRP A 128 5.26 13.63 -1.37
N ALA A 129 6.19 13.18 -0.53
CA ALA A 129 5.84 12.66 0.79
C ALA A 129 5.25 13.76 1.69
N LEU A 130 5.77 14.98 1.60
CA LEU A 130 5.26 16.14 2.32
C LEU A 130 3.85 16.53 1.84
N SER A 131 3.60 16.53 0.52
CA SER A 131 2.26 16.78 -0.02
C SER A 131 1.26 15.70 0.41
N PHE A 132 1.72 14.44 0.51
CA PHE A 132 0.88 13.34 0.98
C PHE A 132 0.55 13.45 2.47
N VAL A 133 1.52 13.82 3.31
CA VAL A 133 1.29 14.11 4.74
C VAL A 133 0.30 15.26 4.90
N ALA A 134 0.47 16.34 4.15
CA ALA A 134 -0.46 17.47 4.19
C ALA A 134 -1.89 17.05 3.81
N LEU A 135 -2.04 16.26 2.74
CA LEU A 135 -3.35 15.73 2.31
C LEU A 135 -4.04 14.91 3.40
N LEU A 136 -3.28 14.09 4.13
CA LEU A 136 -3.80 13.27 5.23
C LEU A 136 -4.02 14.05 6.53
N ALA A 137 -3.28 15.14 6.75
CA ALA A 137 -3.40 15.97 7.94
C ALA A 137 -4.65 16.88 7.91
N VAL A 138 -5.09 17.31 6.71
CA VAL A 138 -6.31 18.14 6.53
C VAL A 138 -7.55 17.55 7.21
N PRO A 139 -7.99 16.29 6.91
CA PRO A 139 -9.18 15.73 7.53
C PRO A 139 -9.04 15.54 9.06
N LEU A 140 -7.82 15.29 9.55
CA LEU A 140 -7.53 15.22 10.99
C LEU A 140 -7.66 16.59 11.67
N TYR A 141 -7.17 17.66 11.03
CA TYR A 141 -7.25 19.01 11.55
C TYR A 141 -8.71 19.49 11.68
N PHE A 142 -9.53 19.22 10.66
CA PHE A 142 -10.96 19.54 10.69
C PHE A 142 -11.81 18.54 11.49
N ARG A 143 -11.20 17.49 12.07
CA ARG A 143 -11.89 16.40 12.79
C ARG A 143 -13.07 15.83 12.01
N ASN A 144 -12.90 15.68 10.70
CA ASN A 144 -13.96 15.19 9.82
C ASN A 144 -13.93 13.66 9.77
N GLU A 145 -14.68 13.02 10.67
CA GLU A 145 -14.75 11.56 10.82
C GLU A 145 -15.16 10.84 9.53
N LEU A 146 -16.10 11.41 8.77
CA LEU A 146 -16.52 10.85 7.48
C LEU A 146 -15.37 10.87 6.48
N ALA A 147 -14.64 11.99 6.38
CA ALA A 147 -13.48 12.08 5.50
C ALA A 147 -12.38 11.10 5.92
N ILE A 148 -12.14 10.94 7.22
CA ILE A 148 -11.16 9.99 7.77
C ILE A 148 -11.53 8.55 7.39
N MET A 149 -12.80 8.16 7.57
CA MET A 149 -13.30 6.85 7.18
C MET A 149 -13.11 6.59 5.69
N HIS A 150 -13.57 7.51 4.83
CA HIS A 150 -13.51 7.36 3.38
C HIS A 150 -12.07 7.32 2.86
N ILE A 151 -11.18 8.17 3.38
CA ILE A 151 -9.76 8.20 2.98
C ILE A 151 -9.06 6.90 3.41
N SER A 152 -9.32 6.39 4.61
CA SER A 152 -8.72 5.16 5.12
C SER A 152 -9.16 3.93 4.32
N ILE A 153 -10.45 3.83 3.97
CA ILE A 153 -10.95 2.76 3.09
C ILE A 153 -10.30 2.89 1.71
N PHE A 154 -10.31 4.09 1.13
CA PHE A 154 -9.74 4.35 -0.19
C PHE A 154 -8.25 3.97 -0.25
N LEU A 155 -7.47 4.39 0.73
CA LEU A 155 -6.03 4.15 0.77
C LEU A 155 -5.69 2.66 0.94
N SER A 156 -6.47 1.95 1.75
CA SER A 156 -6.33 0.49 1.92
C SER A 156 -6.66 -0.26 0.62
N SER A 157 -7.76 0.11 -0.05
CA SER A 157 -8.11 -0.40 -1.38
C SER A 157 -7.02 -0.12 -2.41
N LEU A 158 -6.40 1.06 -2.34
CA LEU A 158 -5.35 1.47 -3.26
C LEU A 158 -4.09 0.62 -3.12
N ILE A 159 -3.61 0.37 -1.88
CA ILE A 159 -2.46 -0.51 -1.66
C ILE A 159 -2.75 -1.92 -2.15
N LEU A 160 -3.95 -2.46 -1.89
CA LEU A 160 -4.33 -3.79 -2.37
C LEU A 160 -4.29 -3.88 -3.91
N ILE A 161 -4.92 -2.94 -4.61
CA ILE A 161 -4.98 -2.95 -6.08
C ILE A 161 -3.58 -2.77 -6.67
N GLN A 162 -2.77 -1.88 -6.09
CA GLN A 162 -1.41 -1.67 -6.57
C GLN A 162 -0.52 -2.89 -6.33
N ALA A 163 -0.68 -3.61 -5.21
CA ALA A 163 -0.02 -4.88 -4.95
C ALA A 163 -0.42 -5.95 -5.99
N ILE A 164 -1.72 -6.08 -6.31
CA ILE A 164 -2.22 -6.99 -7.34
C ILE A 164 -1.65 -6.63 -8.72
N ILE A 165 -1.68 -5.35 -9.10
CA ILE A 165 -1.12 -4.86 -10.36
C ILE A 165 0.38 -5.20 -10.44
N ASN A 166 1.13 -5.01 -9.35
CA ASN A 166 2.55 -5.31 -9.30
C ASN A 166 2.81 -6.82 -9.45
N ALA A 167 2.01 -7.69 -8.83
CA ALA A 167 2.11 -9.14 -9.02
C ALA A 167 1.89 -9.56 -10.49
N PHE A 168 0.88 -9.00 -11.15
CA PHE A 168 0.65 -9.22 -12.59
C PHE A 168 1.81 -8.69 -13.45
N GLN A 169 2.36 -7.52 -13.11
CA GLN A 169 3.51 -6.96 -13.83
C GLN A 169 4.74 -7.85 -13.70
N VAL A 170 5.01 -8.41 -12.52
CA VAL A 170 6.10 -9.36 -12.29
C VAL A 170 5.97 -10.57 -13.20
N ILE A 171 4.79 -11.21 -13.22
CA ILE A 171 4.55 -12.38 -14.07
C ILE A 171 4.72 -12.05 -15.54
N ARG A 172 4.09 -10.95 -15.99
CA ARG A 172 4.19 -10.51 -17.39
C ARG A 172 5.64 -10.25 -17.80
N GLN A 173 6.44 -9.69 -16.89
CA GLN A 173 7.86 -9.44 -17.12
C GLN A 173 8.68 -10.73 -17.12
N SER A 174 8.31 -11.76 -16.34
CA SER A 174 8.95 -13.08 -16.35
C SER A 174 8.82 -13.81 -17.69
N PHE A 175 7.73 -13.56 -18.43
CA PHE A 175 7.50 -14.17 -19.75
C PHE A 175 8.17 -13.42 -20.90
N ARG A 176 8.47 -12.12 -20.78
CA ARG A 176 9.11 -11.33 -21.85
C ARG A 176 10.63 -11.55 -21.86
N THR A 177 11.13 -12.06 -22.99
CA THR A 177 12.56 -12.42 -23.15
C THR A 177 13.48 -11.23 -23.46
N GLU A 178 12.99 -10.10 -23.98
CA GLU A 178 13.89 -9.06 -24.54
C GLU A 178 13.53 -7.60 -24.18
N GLY A 179 14.56 -6.82 -23.82
CA GLY A 179 14.60 -5.34 -23.93
C GLY A 179 14.29 -4.51 -22.68
N LYS A 180 13.29 -4.86 -21.86
CA LYS A 180 12.92 -4.09 -20.65
C LYS A 180 12.66 -5.03 -19.46
N GLN A 181 13.74 -5.60 -18.95
CA GLN A 181 13.69 -6.61 -17.91
C GLN A 181 13.23 -6.01 -16.57
N GLY A 182 12.19 -6.58 -15.98
CA GLY A 182 11.73 -6.29 -14.62
C GLY A 182 12.76 -6.63 -13.55
N ALA A 183 12.55 -6.17 -12.32
CA ALA A 183 13.49 -6.40 -11.21
C ALA A 183 13.87 -7.88 -11.01
N LEU A 184 12.92 -8.80 -11.13
CA LEU A 184 13.14 -10.26 -10.99
C LEU A 184 13.64 -10.92 -12.28
N ALA A 185 13.14 -10.50 -13.45
CA ALA A 185 13.55 -11.03 -14.75
C ALA A 185 15.02 -10.73 -15.08
N LYS A 186 15.57 -9.61 -14.56
CA LYS A 186 17.00 -9.28 -14.64
C LYS A 186 17.91 -10.28 -13.93
N ILE A 187 17.39 -11.02 -12.95
CA ILE A 187 18.21 -11.82 -12.05
C ILE A 187 18.14 -13.31 -12.41
N ALA A 188 16.94 -13.87 -12.60
CA ALA A 188 16.74 -15.24 -13.08
C ALA A 188 15.28 -15.49 -13.52
N ARG A 189 15.07 -16.09 -14.70
CA ARG A 189 13.74 -16.31 -15.30
C ARG A 189 12.88 -17.33 -14.56
N ILE A 190 13.45 -18.48 -14.17
CA ILE A 190 12.72 -19.57 -13.49
C ILE A 190 12.25 -19.14 -12.08
N PRO A 191 13.10 -18.55 -11.22
CA PRO A 191 12.65 -18.02 -9.92
C PRO A 191 11.60 -16.92 -10.06
N ALA A 192 11.68 -16.07 -11.11
CA ALA A 192 10.72 -15.01 -11.33
C ALA A 192 9.31 -15.54 -11.69
N ILE A 193 9.20 -16.70 -12.35
CA ILE A 193 7.92 -17.36 -12.62
C ILE A 193 7.33 -17.93 -11.33
N ILE A 194 8.12 -18.67 -10.55
CA ILE A 194 7.69 -19.28 -9.28
C ILE A 194 7.22 -18.20 -8.29
N CYS A 195 8.03 -17.15 -8.11
CA CYS A 195 7.67 -16.00 -7.28
C CYS A 195 6.41 -15.30 -7.80
N GLY A 196 6.26 -15.17 -9.13
CA GLY A 196 5.06 -14.58 -9.73
C GLY A 196 3.79 -15.36 -9.40
N ILE A 197 3.80 -16.68 -9.60
CA ILE A 197 2.66 -17.56 -9.29
C ILE A 197 2.35 -17.53 -7.78
N ALA A 198 3.38 -17.58 -6.93
CA ALA A 198 3.20 -17.47 -5.49
C ALA A 198 2.56 -16.13 -5.09
N LEU A 199 2.99 -15.01 -5.71
CA LEU A 199 2.40 -13.69 -5.47
C LEU A 199 0.95 -13.60 -5.93
N LEU A 200 0.57 -14.26 -7.04
CA LEU A 200 -0.83 -14.35 -7.44
C LEU A 200 -1.66 -15.16 -6.44
N GLY A 201 -1.16 -16.32 -6.02
CA GLY A 201 -1.83 -17.14 -5.01
C GLY A 201 -2.04 -16.38 -3.70
N GLN A 202 -1.01 -15.68 -3.25
CA GLN A 202 -1.09 -14.79 -2.08
C GLN A 202 -2.11 -13.66 -2.32
N SER A 203 -2.13 -13.04 -3.50
CA SER A 203 -3.09 -11.97 -3.83
C SER A 203 -4.53 -12.45 -3.80
N LEU A 204 -4.80 -13.66 -4.29
CA LEU A 204 -6.12 -14.30 -4.21
C LEU A 204 -6.49 -14.61 -2.76
N TYR A 205 -5.54 -15.11 -1.96
CA TYR A 205 -5.76 -15.34 -0.54
C TYR A 205 -6.05 -14.03 0.22
N ALA A 206 -5.32 -12.95 -0.08
CA ALA A 206 -5.57 -11.64 0.49
C ALA A 206 -6.96 -11.12 0.14
N ALA A 207 -7.39 -11.28 -1.12
CA ALA A 207 -8.74 -10.93 -1.54
C ALA A 207 -9.82 -11.75 -0.80
N TYR A 208 -9.61 -13.05 -0.63
CA TYR A 208 -10.49 -13.93 0.14
C TYR A 208 -10.55 -13.55 1.63
N PHE A 209 -9.40 -13.30 2.25
CA PHE A 209 -9.31 -12.84 3.64
C PHE A 209 -10.07 -11.52 3.85
N ILE A 210 -9.85 -10.56 2.95
CA ILE A 210 -10.55 -9.28 3.00
C ILE A 210 -12.05 -9.48 2.83
N PHE A 211 -12.49 -10.33 1.90
CA PHE A 211 -13.91 -10.63 1.73
C PHE A 211 -14.55 -11.17 3.02
N ASN A 212 -13.87 -12.07 3.74
CA ASN A 212 -14.34 -12.59 5.01
C ASN A 212 -14.35 -11.53 6.13
N GLU A 213 -13.30 -10.71 6.24
CA GLU A 213 -13.25 -9.60 7.23
C GLU A 213 -14.28 -8.51 6.93
N VAL A 214 -14.59 -8.28 5.66
CA VAL A 214 -15.63 -7.33 5.21
C VAL A 214 -17.03 -7.74 5.64
N LEU A 215 -17.29 -9.04 5.79
CA LEU A 215 -18.55 -9.53 6.37
C LEU A 215 -18.69 -9.14 7.85
N ASN A 216 -17.58 -9.14 8.61
CA ASN A 216 -17.56 -8.68 10.01
C ASN A 216 -17.66 -7.15 10.13
N PHE A 217 -17.08 -6.40 9.18
CA PHE A 217 -17.14 -4.93 9.12
C PHE A 217 -18.59 -4.38 9.05
N LYS A 218 -19.55 -5.17 8.55
CA LYS A 218 -20.99 -4.82 8.50
C LYS A 218 -21.58 -4.55 9.89
N VAL A 219 -21.17 -5.31 10.91
CA VAL A 219 -21.63 -5.12 12.31
C VAL A 219 -21.01 -3.86 12.94
N ALA A 220 -19.77 -3.58 12.57
CA ALA A 220 -18.99 -2.47 13.11
C ALA A 220 -19.48 -1.09 12.60
N MET A 221 -19.89 -0.98 11.33
CA MET A 221 -20.44 0.25 10.75
C MET A 221 -21.81 0.62 11.36
N ILE A 222 -22.69 -0.37 11.57
CA ILE A 222 -24.00 -0.14 12.21
C ILE A 222 -23.80 0.48 13.60
N ARG A 223 -22.81 0.02 14.36
CA ARG A 223 -22.48 0.58 15.67
C ARG A 223 -21.95 2.01 15.59
N PHE A 224 -21.18 2.35 14.56
CA PHE A 224 -20.65 3.70 14.35
C PHE A 224 -21.78 4.68 14.00
N GLU A 225 -22.63 4.35 13.03
CA GLU A 225 -23.78 5.21 12.68
C GLU A 225 -24.73 5.40 13.87
N LEU A 226 -24.94 4.36 14.70
CA LEU A 226 -25.74 4.49 15.91
C LEU A 226 -25.13 5.46 16.92
N LEU A 227 -23.81 5.38 17.13
CA LEU A 227 -23.09 6.29 18.04
C LEU A 227 -23.11 7.74 17.55
N GLU A 228 -23.02 7.95 16.23
CA GLU A 228 -23.08 9.28 15.63
C GLU A 228 -24.49 9.88 15.74
N ILE A 229 -25.54 9.07 15.49
CA ILE A 229 -26.94 9.47 15.73
C ILE A 229 -27.13 9.85 17.20
N ILE A 230 -26.62 9.04 18.13
CA ILE A 230 -26.70 9.34 19.57
C ILE A 230 -25.99 10.65 19.90
N GLN A 231 -24.78 10.89 19.37
CA GLN A 231 -24.06 12.15 19.60
C GLN A 231 -24.79 13.37 19.02
N ILE A 232 -25.38 13.24 17.83
CA ILE A 232 -26.19 14.30 17.22
C ILE A 232 -27.44 14.57 18.06
N MET A 233 -28.10 13.52 18.55
CA MET A 233 -29.25 13.65 19.44
C MET A 233 -28.90 14.31 20.78
N GLU A 234 -27.80 13.92 21.43
CA GLU A 234 -27.33 14.55 22.68
C GLU A 234 -27.07 16.04 22.49
N LYS A 235 -26.49 16.42 21.34
CA LYS A 235 -26.23 17.82 20.97
C LYS A 235 -27.50 18.62 20.64
N PHE A 236 -28.63 17.95 20.39
CA PHE A 236 -29.93 18.58 20.14
C PHE A 236 -30.77 18.72 21.42
N ILE A 237 -30.45 17.92 22.44
CA ILE A 237 -31.14 17.89 23.74
C ILE A 237 -30.47 18.82 24.77
N THR A 238 -29.25 19.27 24.52
CA THR A 238 -28.49 20.24 25.32
C THR A 238 -28.47 21.63 24.69
#